data_AF-A0A167RD40-F1
#
_entry.id   AF-A0A167RD40-F1
#
_cell.length_a   1.000
_cell.length_b   1.000
_cell.length_c   1.000
_cell.angle_alpha   90.00
_cell.angle_beta   90.00
_cell.angle_gamma   90.00
#
_symmetry.space_group_name_H-M   'P 1'
#
loop_
_entity.id
_entity.type
_entity.pdbx_description
1 polymer ?
#
loop_
_entity_poly.entity_id
_entity_poly.type
_entity_poly.pdbx_seq_one_letter_code
_entity_poly.pdbx_strand_id
1 'polypeptide(L)'
;MSGLPMQCFRRLAFGARASATAAVGPVRTAVRALSSATSASSSSSFSALSSASSSPSPSPPQSPEPTSSSRQTRHKPGRAPKGHGEQIWVYNHVVTNQVVYSHAPVLKSTRALKQLPFNGKKTKPAKLRKDYWKPLALIQFNKGSGVIGQTVFQKLREFRRLHELSWGHQASQLYALDRRERGAALNDQRANCIADIAAVLAGAGAGNKMRKKVRAPWISWTGGKTAEDKALHRQRVQEAEAEAAAAAAASPPKLAPATVFWANEYDRNIAESWSENVVHAAGIPIR
;
A
#
# COMPACT_ATOMS: atom_id res chain seq x y z
N MET A 1 40.30 -20.19 -42.01
CA MET A 1 40.33 -19.47 -43.31
C MET A 1 38.92 -18.91 -43.53
N SER A 2 38.63 -17.71 -43.02
CA SER A 2 38.84 -16.39 -43.66
C SER A 2 37.82 -16.11 -44.76
N GLY A 3 36.93 -15.12 -44.54
CA GLY A 3 36.13 -14.53 -45.62
C GLY A 3 34.86 -13.78 -45.20
N LEU A 4 35.02 -12.60 -44.58
CA LEU A 4 34.00 -11.55 -44.57
C LEU A 4 33.88 -10.89 -45.96
N PRO A 5 32.74 -10.28 -46.30
CA PRO A 5 32.74 -9.08 -47.15
C PRO A 5 32.02 -7.89 -46.49
N MET A 6 32.74 -6.78 -46.28
CA MET A 6 32.64 -5.50 -47.01
C MET A 6 31.29 -4.77 -46.79
N GLN A 7 31.13 -3.98 -45.72
CA GLN A 7 31.34 -2.52 -45.70
C GLN A 7 31.00 -1.76 -46.99
N CYS A 8 29.98 -0.88 -46.92
CA CYS A 8 29.80 0.26 -47.82
C CYS A 8 29.80 1.55 -46.99
N PHE A 9 30.82 2.37 -47.23
CA PHE A 9 30.94 3.77 -46.82
C PHE A 9 30.04 4.67 -47.66
N ARG A 10 29.38 5.67 -47.04
CA ARG A 10 29.15 6.98 -47.69
C ARG A 10 29.22 8.14 -46.68
N ARG A 11 30.34 8.86 -46.83
CA ARG A 11 30.63 10.31 -46.72
C ARG A 11 29.81 11.24 -45.80
N LEU A 12 30.60 11.89 -44.95
CA LEU A 12 30.52 13.24 -44.39
C LEU A 12 30.07 14.33 -45.39
N ALA A 13 29.31 15.30 -44.88
CA ALA A 13 29.33 16.69 -45.35
C ALA A 13 29.41 17.63 -44.13
N PHE A 14 30.41 18.52 -44.18
CA PHE A 14 30.68 19.62 -43.26
C PHE A 14 29.72 20.79 -43.52
N GLY A 15 29.36 21.51 -42.45
CA GLY A 15 28.70 22.82 -42.52
C GLY A 15 28.77 23.56 -41.19
N ALA A 16 29.77 24.42 -41.03
CA ALA A 16 29.79 25.55 -40.09
C ALA A 16 28.76 26.61 -40.57
N ARG A 17 28.14 27.53 -39.83
CA ARG A 17 28.40 28.46 -38.69
C ARG A 17 26.96 28.92 -38.26
N ALA A 18 26.61 29.54 -37.14
CA ALA A 18 27.22 30.58 -36.33
C ALA A 18 26.50 30.66 -34.96
N SER A 19 27.23 31.16 -33.95
CA SER A 19 26.73 31.52 -32.63
C SER A 19 25.76 32.71 -32.66
N ALA A 20 24.69 32.60 -31.88
CA ALA A 20 23.98 33.74 -31.31
C ALA A 20 23.66 33.42 -29.84
N THR A 21 24.38 34.06 -28.94
CA THR A 21 24.17 34.02 -27.49
C THR A 21 23.03 34.95 -27.13
N ALA A 22 21.90 34.41 -26.68
CA ALA A 22 20.88 35.14 -25.94
C ALA A 22 20.88 34.63 -24.50
N ALA A 23 21.36 35.47 -23.59
CA ALA A 23 21.37 35.21 -22.16
C ALA A 23 19.93 35.29 -21.62
N VAL A 24 19.40 34.15 -21.19
CA VAL A 24 18.18 34.06 -20.36
C VAL A 24 18.63 33.57 -18.99
N GLY A 25 18.54 34.43 -17.99
CA GLY A 25 18.96 34.13 -16.62
C GLY A 25 18.19 32.97 -15.98
N PRO A 26 18.78 32.24 -15.03
CA PRO A 26 18.10 31.14 -14.37
C PRO A 26 17.09 31.68 -13.37
N VAL A 27 15.80 31.54 -13.68
CA VAL A 27 14.73 31.56 -12.67
C VAL A 27 14.98 30.36 -11.76
N ARG A 28 15.49 30.62 -10.56
CA ARG A 28 15.64 29.63 -9.49
C ARG A 28 14.25 29.18 -9.02
N THR A 29 13.69 28.18 -9.67
CA THR A 29 12.54 27.45 -9.15
C THR A 29 13.04 26.62 -7.97
N ALA A 30 12.74 27.05 -6.75
CA ALA A 30 13.02 26.31 -5.54
C ALA A 30 12.23 24.98 -5.56
N VAL A 31 12.90 23.90 -5.98
CA VAL A 31 12.37 22.55 -5.82
C VAL A 31 12.45 22.22 -4.34
N ARG A 32 11.30 22.28 -3.65
CA ARG A 32 11.14 21.81 -2.28
C ARG A 32 11.42 20.31 -2.28
N ALA A 33 12.64 19.92 -1.92
CA ALA A 33 12.99 18.52 -1.68
C ALA A 33 12.15 18.03 -0.49
N LEU A 34 11.09 17.28 -0.76
CA LEU A 34 10.47 16.44 0.26
C LEU A 34 11.41 15.26 0.49
N SER A 35 12.15 15.30 1.61
CA SER A 35 12.99 14.20 2.05
C SER A 35 12.13 12.97 2.31
N SER A 36 12.37 11.89 1.54
CA SER A 36 11.79 10.58 1.82
C SER A 36 12.63 9.88 2.89
N ALA A 37 12.06 9.66 4.07
CA ALA A 37 12.71 8.85 5.10
C ALA A 37 12.63 7.37 4.71
N THR A 38 13.78 6.74 4.47
CA THR A 38 13.88 5.29 4.34
C THR A 38 13.86 4.68 5.73
N SER A 39 12.84 3.87 6.04
CA SER A 39 12.80 3.08 7.28
C SER A 39 13.91 2.03 7.24
N ALA A 40 14.93 2.19 8.08
CA ALA A 40 15.91 1.14 8.32
C ALA A 40 15.20 -0.08 8.93
N SER A 41 15.56 -1.27 8.47
CA SER A 41 15.04 -2.54 9.00
C SER A 41 15.65 -2.81 10.38
N SER A 42 15.18 -2.11 11.40
CA SER A 42 15.34 -2.56 12.79
C SER A 42 14.20 -3.54 13.09
N SER A 43 14.56 -4.72 13.59
CA SER A 43 13.64 -5.71 14.12
C SER A 43 12.79 -5.06 15.21
N SER A 44 11.54 -4.73 14.90
CA SER A 44 10.55 -4.32 15.89
C SER A 44 9.98 -5.58 16.53
N SER A 45 10.74 -6.15 17.47
CA SER A 45 10.31 -7.25 18.32
C SER A 45 9.36 -6.74 19.40
N PHE A 46 8.22 -7.41 19.52
CA PHE A 46 7.30 -7.29 20.65
C PHE A 46 7.82 -8.12 21.85
N SER A 47 7.62 -7.54 23.04
CA SER A 47 7.47 -8.16 24.38
C SER A 47 8.67 -8.68 25.19
N ALA A 48 9.08 -7.85 26.16
CA ALA A 48 9.16 -8.04 27.62
C ALA A 48 9.97 -9.19 28.30
N LEU A 49 10.68 -8.76 29.37
CA LEU A 49 11.18 -9.44 30.58
C LEU A 49 12.52 -10.19 30.52
N SER A 50 13.62 -9.52 30.91
CA SER A 50 14.31 -9.74 32.21
C SER A 50 15.56 -8.86 32.39
N SER A 51 15.58 -8.21 33.56
CA SER A 51 16.65 -7.62 34.38
C SER A 51 18.10 -7.54 33.88
N ALA A 52 18.67 -6.33 33.85
CA ALA A 52 19.79 -5.90 34.72
C ALA A 52 20.31 -4.47 34.43
N SER A 53 20.81 -3.84 35.50
CA SER A 53 21.77 -2.73 35.62
C SER A 53 21.37 -1.27 35.35
N SER A 54 21.20 -0.57 36.48
CA SER A 54 21.51 0.81 36.88
C SER A 54 22.43 1.65 35.99
N SER A 55 21.93 2.79 35.49
CA SER A 55 22.61 4.10 35.36
C SER A 55 21.63 5.18 34.83
N PRO A 56 21.83 6.48 35.12
CA PRO A 56 20.78 7.49 35.11
C PRO A 56 20.42 8.00 33.70
N SER A 57 19.11 8.06 33.41
CA SER A 57 18.56 8.52 32.13
C SER A 57 18.51 10.06 32.07
N PRO A 58 18.99 10.69 30.99
CA PRO A 58 18.59 12.05 30.63
C PRO A 58 17.14 12.06 30.13
N SER A 59 16.39 13.10 30.49
CA SER A 59 14.99 13.32 30.14
C SER A 59 14.79 13.39 28.62
N PRO A 60 13.73 12.78 28.04
CA PRO A 60 13.44 12.91 26.62
C PRO A 60 12.99 14.34 26.28
N PRO A 61 13.41 14.93 25.15
CA PRO A 61 12.91 16.21 24.69
C PRO A 61 11.42 16.11 24.37
N GLN A 62 10.64 16.98 25.01
CA GLN A 62 9.20 17.13 24.77
C GLN A 62 8.96 17.45 23.29
N SER A 63 8.07 16.68 22.66
CA SER A 63 7.61 16.95 21.30
C SER A 63 6.89 18.29 21.24
N PRO A 64 7.11 19.14 20.21
CA PRO A 64 6.42 20.42 20.11
C PRO A 64 4.91 20.22 19.97
N GLU A 65 4.16 20.92 20.81
CA GLU A 65 2.71 21.06 20.76
C GLU A 65 2.24 21.41 19.33
N PRO A 66 1.14 20.80 18.83
CA PRO A 66 0.66 21.06 17.49
C PRO A 66 0.12 22.48 17.37
N THR A 67 0.97 23.40 16.88
CA THR A 67 0.53 24.73 16.46
C THR A 67 -0.51 24.59 15.34
N SER A 68 -1.57 25.36 15.45
CA SER A 68 -2.79 25.30 14.64
C SER A 68 -2.50 25.45 13.14
N SER A 69 -2.31 24.33 12.44
CA SER A 69 -2.14 24.33 10.99
C SER A 69 -3.47 24.57 10.28
N SER A 70 -3.45 25.55 9.38
CA SER A 70 -4.41 25.89 8.33
C SER A 70 -5.61 24.94 8.17
N ARG A 71 -6.80 25.51 8.38
CA ARG A 71 -8.12 24.88 8.22
C ARG A 71 -8.35 24.53 6.74
N GLN A 72 -7.76 23.45 6.27
CA GLN A 72 -8.10 22.86 4.98
C GLN A 72 -9.59 22.51 5.02
N THR A 73 -10.38 23.14 4.13
CA THR A 73 -11.79 22.86 3.97
C THR A 73 -11.96 21.37 3.67
N ARG A 74 -12.52 20.62 4.63
CA ARG A 74 -12.79 19.20 4.47
C ARG A 74 -13.82 19.03 3.35
N HIS A 75 -13.36 18.78 2.12
CA HIS A 75 -14.24 18.36 1.05
C HIS A 75 -15.00 17.12 1.53
N LYS A 76 -16.33 17.21 1.63
CA LYS A 76 -17.17 16.05 1.95
C LYS A 76 -16.90 15.01 0.88
N PRO A 77 -16.42 13.80 1.22
CA PRO A 77 -16.18 12.77 0.22
C PRO A 77 -17.52 12.48 -0.48
N GLY A 78 -17.55 12.63 -1.80
CA GLY A 78 -18.74 12.29 -2.60
C GLY A 78 -19.16 10.85 -2.30
N ARG A 79 -20.47 10.61 -2.20
CA ARG A 79 -21.01 9.28 -1.90
C ARG A 79 -20.56 8.30 -2.98
N ALA A 80 -19.81 7.28 -2.59
CA ALA A 80 -19.37 6.24 -3.53
C ALA A 80 -20.60 5.54 -4.14
N PRO A 81 -20.52 5.10 -5.41
CA PRO A 81 -21.63 4.39 -6.04
C PRO A 81 -21.96 3.10 -5.27
N LYS A 82 -23.22 2.66 -5.36
CA LYS A 82 -23.69 1.44 -4.69
C LYS A 82 -22.84 0.24 -5.12
N GLY A 83 -22.36 -0.55 -4.17
CA GLY A 83 -21.48 -1.69 -4.43
C GLY A 83 -19.99 -1.37 -4.59
N HIS A 84 -19.59 -0.09 -4.50
CA HIS A 84 -18.19 0.28 -4.67
C HIS A 84 -17.30 -0.24 -3.52
N GLY A 85 -16.27 -1.02 -3.88
CA GLY A 85 -15.33 -1.60 -2.92
C GLY A 85 -15.76 -2.96 -2.37
N GLU A 86 -16.93 -3.48 -2.75
CA GLU A 86 -17.31 -4.87 -2.39
C GLU A 86 -16.47 -5.90 -3.13
N GLN A 87 -15.95 -5.52 -4.30
CA GLN A 87 -15.10 -6.36 -5.14
C GLN A 87 -13.79 -5.62 -5.45
N ILE A 88 -12.69 -6.36 -5.37
CA ILE A 88 -11.36 -5.91 -5.75
C ILE A 88 -10.78 -6.91 -6.74
N TRP A 89 -10.48 -6.42 -7.93
CA TRP A 89 -9.85 -7.17 -9.00
C TRP A 89 -8.34 -6.95 -8.96
N VAL A 90 -7.60 -8.04 -8.96
CA VAL A 90 -6.14 -8.06 -9.03
C VAL A 90 -5.78 -8.59 -10.41
N TYR A 91 -4.97 -7.84 -11.15
CA TYR A 91 -4.45 -8.23 -12.47
C TYR A 91 -2.95 -8.40 -12.38
N ASN A 92 -2.40 -9.35 -13.12
CA ASN A 92 -0.97 -9.46 -13.33
C ASN A 92 -0.63 -9.41 -14.82
N HIS A 93 0.57 -8.94 -15.10
CA HIS A 93 1.19 -9.04 -16.40
C HIS A 93 1.79 -10.45 -16.55
N VAL A 94 1.41 -11.21 -17.58
CA VAL A 94 1.79 -12.62 -17.74
C VAL A 94 3.32 -12.82 -17.84
N VAL A 95 4.03 -11.89 -18.50
CA VAL A 95 5.49 -12.00 -18.70
C VAL A 95 6.29 -11.39 -17.54
N THR A 96 6.01 -10.13 -17.18
CA THR A 96 6.82 -9.37 -16.22
C THR A 96 6.33 -9.49 -14.77
N ASN A 97 5.24 -10.21 -14.52
CA ASN A 97 4.62 -10.38 -13.20
C ASN A 97 4.28 -9.08 -12.46
N GLN A 98 4.23 -7.95 -13.17
CA GLN A 98 3.73 -6.69 -12.62
C GLN A 98 2.28 -6.86 -12.25
N VAL A 99 1.90 -6.41 -11.06
CA VAL A 99 0.51 -6.50 -10.60
C VAL A 99 -0.16 -5.15 -10.77
N VAL A 100 -1.49 -5.08 -10.88
CA VAL A 100 -2.33 -3.87 -10.82
C VAL A 100 -3.64 -4.16 -10.08
N TYR A 101 -4.10 -3.24 -9.25
CA TYR A 101 -5.38 -3.35 -8.54
C TYR A 101 -6.47 -2.50 -9.20
N SER A 102 -7.72 -3.00 -9.21
CA SER A 102 -8.89 -2.27 -9.72
C SER A 102 -10.13 -2.60 -8.89
N HIS A 103 -11.09 -1.68 -8.81
CA HIS A 103 -12.44 -1.98 -8.31
C HIS A 103 -13.39 -2.46 -9.42
N ALA A 104 -12.98 -2.31 -10.69
CA ALA A 104 -13.79 -2.69 -11.84
C ALA A 104 -13.27 -4.00 -12.48
N PRO A 105 -14.18 -4.83 -13.03
CA PRO A 105 -13.85 -6.06 -13.75
C PRO A 105 -13.16 -5.81 -15.10
N VAL A 106 -13.20 -4.57 -15.59
CA VAL A 106 -12.47 -4.17 -16.79
C VAL A 106 -11.35 -3.21 -16.38
N LEU A 107 -10.12 -3.58 -16.72
CA LEU A 107 -8.93 -2.80 -16.38
C LEU A 107 -8.89 -1.47 -17.15
N LYS A 108 -9.00 -0.35 -16.43
CA LYS A 108 -8.90 1.00 -17.02
C LYS A 108 -7.44 1.44 -17.13
N SER A 109 -6.95 1.58 -18.37
CA SER A 109 -5.56 1.92 -18.70
C SER A 109 -5.01 3.12 -17.91
N THR A 110 -5.73 4.24 -17.89
CA THR A 110 -5.31 5.48 -17.21
C THR A 110 -5.08 5.31 -15.71
N ARG A 111 -5.88 4.47 -15.04
CA ARG A 111 -5.75 4.22 -13.59
C ARG A 111 -4.67 3.19 -13.29
N ALA A 112 -4.54 2.19 -14.16
CA ALA A 112 -3.57 1.12 -14.03
C ALA A 112 -2.13 1.61 -14.26
N LEU A 113 -1.88 2.43 -15.28
CA LEU A 113 -0.55 3.01 -15.56
C LEU A 113 -0.04 3.94 -14.45
N LYS A 114 -0.92 4.51 -13.62
CA LYS A 114 -0.54 5.31 -12.45
C LYS A 114 -0.03 4.48 -11.28
N GLN A 115 -0.28 3.16 -11.29
CA GLN A 115 0.19 2.25 -10.25
C GLN A 115 1.59 1.71 -10.53
N LEU A 116 2.04 1.75 -11.79
CA LEU A 116 3.34 1.22 -12.18
C LEU A 116 4.42 2.30 -12.01
N PRO A 117 5.43 2.08 -11.14
CA PRO A 117 6.56 2.99 -11.00
C PRO A 117 7.50 2.91 -12.22
N PHE A 118 8.51 3.78 -12.23
CA PHE A 118 9.59 3.71 -13.20
C PHE A 118 10.78 2.97 -12.56
N ASN A 119 10.98 1.71 -12.93
CA ASN A 119 12.07 0.88 -12.41
C ASN A 119 13.27 0.80 -13.37
N GLY A 120 13.23 1.55 -14.47
CA GLY A 120 14.28 1.55 -15.50
C GLY A 120 13.74 1.72 -16.92
N LYS A 121 14.64 1.81 -17.90
CA LYS A 121 14.27 1.96 -19.32
C LYS A 121 13.44 0.75 -19.77
N LYS A 122 12.32 1.00 -20.47
CA LYS A 122 11.39 -0.02 -20.98
C LYS A 122 10.69 -0.91 -19.93
N THR A 123 10.75 -0.55 -18.65
CA THR A 123 10.04 -1.29 -17.59
C THR A 123 8.56 -0.93 -17.53
N LYS A 124 8.23 0.36 -17.72
CA LYS A 124 6.86 0.87 -17.76
C LYS A 124 6.34 0.90 -19.21
N PRO A 125 5.23 0.20 -19.52
CA PRO A 125 4.65 0.23 -20.85
C PRO A 125 4.00 1.59 -21.14
N ALA A 126 4.03 2.02 -22.39
CA ALA A 126 3.37 3.26 -22.83
C ALA A 126 1.83 3.14 -22.81
N LYS A 127 1.32 1.96 -23.17
CA LYS A 127 -0.10 1.61 -23.13
C LYS A 127 -0.26 0.18 -22.63
N LEU A 128 -1.35 -0.11 -21.93
CA LEU A 128 -1.66 -1.48 -21.53
C LEU A 128 -2.28 -2.22 -22.70
N ARG A 129 -1.67 -3.34 -23.07
CA ARG A 129 -2.22 -4.26 -24.07
C ARG A 129 -3.03 -5.34 -23.35
N LYS A 130 -4.24 -5.63 -23.82
CA LYS A 130 -5.22 -6.47 -23.10
C LYS A 130 -4.79 -7.95 -22.96
N ASP A 131 -3.99 -8.43 -23.91
CA ASP A 131 -3.45 -9.78 -23.99
C ASP A 131 -2.47 -10.12 -22.87
N TYR A 132 -1.63 -9.18 -22.45
CA TYR A 132 -0.66 -9.42 -21.39
C TYR A 132 -1.22 -9.32 -19.98
N TRP A 133 -2.36 -8.66 -19.80
CA TRP A 133 -2.93 -8.41 -18.48
C TRP A 133 -4.07 -9.38 -18.21
N LYS A 134 -3.81 -10.37 -17.36
CA LYS A 134 -4.80 -11.37 -16.95
C LYS A 134 -5.26 -11.11 -15.52
N PRO A 135 -6.50 -11.45 -15.17
CA PRO A 135 -6.94 -11.40 -13.79
C PRO A 135 -6.22 -12.50 -13.00
N LEU A 136 -5.59 -12.13 -11.89
CA LEU A 136 -4.88 -13.01 -10.98
C LEU A 136 -5.83 -13.54 -9.89
N ALA A 137 -6.57 -12.61 -9.27
CA ALA A 137 -7.48 -12.91 -8.19
C ALA A 137 -8.62 -11.88 -8.13
N LEU A 138 -9.76 -12.31 -7.59
CA LEU A 138 -10.87 -11.46 -7.22
C LEU A 138 -11.12 -11.62 -5.72
N ILE A 139 -11.05 -10.51 -5.00
CA ILE A 139 -11.38 -10.45 -3.57
C ILE A 139 -12.80 -9.91 -3.47
N GLN A 140 -13.69 -10.71 -2.89
CA GLN A 140 -15.09 -10.37 -2.69
C GLN A 140 -15.40 -10.29 -1.19
N PHE A 141 -16.07 -9.21 -0.81
CA PHE A 141 -16.63 -9.03 0.52
C PHE A 141 -18.15 -9.17 0.49
N ASN A 142 -18.75 -9.32 1.68
CA ASN A 142 -20.20 -9.36 1.83
C ASN A 142 -20.87 -8.08 1.31
N LYS A 143 -22.09 -8.21 0.78
CA LYS A 143 -22.88 -7.08 0.29
C LYS A 143 -23.03 -6.01 1.38
N GLY A 144 -22.82 -4.74 1.03
CA GLY A 144 -22.86 -3.61 1.98
C GLY A 144 -21.56 -3.33 2.73
N SER A 145 -20.52 -4.16 2.60
CA SER A 145 -19.23 -3.96 3.29
C SER A 145 -18.17 -3.22 2.46
N GLY A 146 -18.58 -2.47 1.44
CA GLY A 146 -17.66 -1.79 0.51
C GLY A 146 -16.67 -0.81 1.17
N VAL A 147 -16.98 -0.27 2.35
CA VAL A 147 -16.06 0.56 3.14
C VAL A 147 -14.82 -0.24 3.58
N ILE A 148 -14.98 -1.52 3.91
CA ILE A 148 -13.88 -2.42 4.28
C ILE A 148 -13.00 -2.64 3.06
N GLY A 149 -13.59 -3.00 1.92
CA GLY A 149 -12.80 -3.23 0.71
C GLY A 149 -12.12 -1.98 0.15
N GLN A 150 -12.65 -0.77 0.35
CA GLN A 150 -11.92 0.46 0.06
C GLN A 150 -10.66 0.60 0.90
N THR A 151 -10.73 0.26 2.20
CA THR A 151 -9.52 0.27 3.06
C THR A 151 -8.54 -0.82 2.71
N VAL A 152 -9.01 -2.04 2.40
CA VAL A 152 -8.16 -3.13 1.92
C VAL A 152 -7.46 -2.74 0.62
N PHE A 153 -8.19 -2.17 -0.33
CA PHE A 153 -7.64 -1.67 -1.59
C PHE A 153 -6.57 -0.59 -1.38
N GLN A 154 -6.81 0.33 -0.44
CA GLN A 154 -5.81 1.33 -0.06
C GLN A 154 -4.56 0.65 0.50
N LYS A 155 -4.70 -0.29 1.44
CA LYS A 155 -3.57 -0.99 2.06
C LYS A 155 -2.76 -1.81 1.06
N LEU A 156 -3.41 -2.56 0.18
CA LEU A 156 -2.72 -3.32 -0.88
C LEU A 156 -1.87 -2.41 -1.78
N ARG A 157 -2.35 -1.19 -2.07
CA ARG A 157 -1.59 -0.20 -2.85
C ARG A 157 -0.45 0.44 -2.07
N GLU A 158 -0.64 0.64 -0.77
CA GLU A 158 0.43 1.11 0.13
C GLU A 158 1.54 0.05 0.22
N PHE A 159 1.20 -1.21 0.50
CA PHE A 159 2.15 -2.32 0.57
C PHE A 159 2.94 -2.51 -0.72
N ARG A 160 2.28 -2.52 -1.89
CA ARG A 160 3.01 -2.57 -3.16
C ARG A 160 4.02 -1.43 -3.29
N ARG A 161 3.60 -0.20 -3.01
CA ARG A 161 4.48 0.96 -3.12
C ARG A 161 5.67 0.84 -2.17
N LEU A 162 5.49 0.22 -1.01
CA LEU A 162 6.58 -0.09 -0.08
C LEU A 162 7.51 -1.17 -0.65
N HIS A 163 7.00 -2.27 -1.21
CA HIS A 163 7.84 -3.29 -1.85
C HIS A 163 8.72 -2.74 -2.98
N GLU A 164 8.22 -1.73 -3.71
CA GLU A 164 8.96 -1.10 -4.81
C GLU A 164 9.97 -0.04 -4.34
N LEU A 165 9.75 0.63 -3.19
CA LEU A 165 10.56 1.78 -2.75
C LEU A 165 11.40 1.54 -1.48
N SER A 166 10.95 0.66 -0.60
CA SER A 166 11.57 0.38 0.71
C SER A 166 11.90 -1.10 0.82
N TRP A 167 13.09 -1.46 0.37
CA TRP A 167 13.50 -2.87 0.25
C TRP A 167 13.99 -3.48 1.57
N GLY A 168 14.36 -2.65 2.56
CA GLY A 168 14.80 -3.08 3.89
C GLY A 168 15.84 -4.20 3.82
N HIS A 169 15.44 -5.39 4.27
CA HIS A 169 16.26 -6.60 4.28
C HIS A 169 16.73 -7.09 2.88
N GLN A 170 15.96 -6.81 1.82
CA GLN A 170 16.28 -7.23 0.45
C GLN A 170 17.27 -6.28 -0.25
N ALA A 171 17.60 -5.14 0.36
CA ALA A 171 18.39 -4.10 -0.28
C ALA A 171 19.77 -4.62 -0.71
N SER A 172 20.45 -5.40 0.14
CA SER A 172 21.78 -5.97 -0.17
C SER A 172 21.75 -6.85 -1.42
N GLN A 173 20.77 -7.75 -1.52
CA GLN A 173 20.59 -8.66 -2.65
C GLN A 173 20.27 -7.87 -3.94
N LEU A 174 19.38 -6.88 -3.86
CA LEU A 174 19.02 -6.06 -5.01
C LEU A 174 20.20 -5.20 -5.49
N TYR A 175 21.02 -4.67 -4.57
CA TYR A 175 22.20 -3.88 -4.93
C TYR A 175 23.30 -4.71 -5.59
N ALA A 176 23.38 -6.02 -5.30
CA ALA A 176 24.31 -6.92 -5.97
C ALA A 176 23.97 -7.17 -7.45
N LEU A 177 22.70 -6.99 -7.85
CA LEU A 177 22.26 -7.16 -9.24
C LEU A 177 22.60 -5.96 -10.13
N ASP A 178 22.77 -6.20 -11.43
CA ASP A 178 22.86 -5.14 -12.42
C ASP A 178 21.57 -4.30 -12.45
N ARG A 179 21.67 -3.05 -12.89
CA ARG A 179 20.54 -2.12 -12.98
C ARG A 179 19.37 -2.69 -13.78
N ARG A 180 19.64 -3.42 -14.87
CA ARG A 180 18.58 -4.01 -15.70
C ARG A 180 17.89 -5.16 -14.98
N GLU A 181 18.67 -6.05 -14.37
CA GLU A 181 18.17 -7.22 -13.64
C GLU A 181 17.41 -6.81 -12.39
N ARG A 182 17.94 -5.84 -11.64
CA ARG A 182 17.24 -5.20 -10.52
C ARG A 182 15.91 -4.62 -10.94
N GLY A 183 15.86 -3.92 -12.07
CA GLY A 183 14.62 -3.39 -12.62
C GLY A 183 13.61 -4.48 -13.01
N ALA A 184 14.08 -5.65 -13.46
CA ALA A 184 13.23 -6.80 -13.73
C ALA A 184 12.73 -7.47 -12.45
N ALA A 185 13.60 -7.70 -11.47
CA ALA A 185 13.26 -8.25 -10.16
C ALA A 185 12.23 -7.37 -9.43
N LEU A 186 12.40 -6.04 -9.45
CA LEU A 186 11.44 -5.10 -8.86
C LEU A 186 10.08 -5.10 -9.56
N ASN A 187 9.99 -5.53 -10.82
CA ASN A 187 8.71 -5.65 -11.51
C ASN A 187 7.97 -6.93 -11.15
N ASP A 188 8.68 -7.98 -10.71
CA ASP A 188 8.07 -9.24 -10.29
C ASP A 188 7.46 -9.10 -8.90
N GLN A 189 6.23 -8.59 -8.88
CA GLN A 189 5.48 -8.31 -7.66
C GLN A 189 4.36 -9.34 -7.42
N ARG A 190 4.34 -10.45 -8.17
CA ARG A 190 3.26 -11.44 -8.06
C ARG A 190 3.26 -12.13 -6.70
N ALA A 191 4.41 -12.62 -6.26
CA ALA A 191 4.52 -13.29 -4.97
C ALA A 191 4.26 -12.33 -3.80
N ASN A 192 4.88 -11.15 -3.83
CA ASN A 192 4.68 -10.09 -2.83
C ASN A 192 3.21 -9.69 -2.74
N CYS A 193 2.51 -9.55 -3.88
CA CYS A 193 1.08 -9.25 -3.88
C CYS A 193 0.26 -10.31 -3.16
N ILE A 194 0.58 -11.59 -3.32
CA ILE A 194 -0.18 -12.67 -2.69
C ILE A 194 0.05 -12.66 -1.17
N ALA A 195 1.30 -12.46 -0.75
CA ALA A 195 1.64 -12.25 0.65
C ALA A 195 0.94 -11.02 1.24
N ASP A 196 0.87 -9.91 0.49
CA ASP A 196 0.15 -8.70 0.90
C ASP A 196 -1.35 -8.93 1.06
N ILE A 197 -1.96 -9.72 0.17
CA ILE A 197 -3.37 -10.10 0.28
C ILE A 197 -3.61 -10.86 1.58
N ALA A 198 -2.79 -11.87 1.87
CA ALA A 198 -2.88 -12.63 3.11
C ALA A 198 -2.73 -11.72 4.35
N ALA A 199 -1.67 -10.89 4.37
CA ALA A 199 -1.39 -9.98 5.48
C ALA A 199 -2.51 -8.95 5.69
N VAL A 200 -3.00 -8.30 4.63
CA VAL A 200 -4.05 -7.29 4.71
C VAL A 200 -5.39 -7.90 5.12
N LEU A 201 -5.73 -9.10 4.64
CA LEU A 201 -6.95 -9.80 5.05
C LEU A 201 -6.89 -10.32 6.50
N ALA A 202 -5.69 -10.61 7.02
CA ALA A 202 -5.41 -10.83 8.44
C ALA A 202 -5.42 -9.52 9.28
N GLY A 203 -5.70 -8.38 8.65
CA GLY A 203 -5.84 -7.09 9.32
C GLY A 203 -4.54 -6.33 9.51
N ALA A 204 -3.49 -6.60 8.72
CA ALA A 204 -2.27 -5.80 8.71
C ALA A 204 -2.51 -4.38 8.15
N GLY A 205 -1.65 -3.45 8.56
CA GLY A 205 -1.70 -2.04 8.16
C GLY A 205 -2.53 -1.18 9.11
N ALA A 206 -1.93 -0.09 9.62
CA ALA A 206 -2.60 0.82 10.54
C ALA A 206 -3.89 1.40 9.94
N GLY A 207 -5.00 1.30 10.69
CA GLY A 207 -6.32 1.78 10.25
C GLY A 207 -7.07 0.84 9.30
N ASN A 208 -6.62 -0.40 9.11
CA ASN A 208 -7.35 -1.40 8.35
C ASN A 208 -8.69 -1.75 9.05
N LYS A 209 -9.81 -1.64 8.31
CA LYS A 209 -11.16 -1.89 8.82
C LYS A 209 -11.59 -3.36 8.75
N MET A 210 -10.72 -4.27 8.32
CA MET A 210 -10.93 -5.72 8.44
C MET A 210 -11.16 -6.13 9.90
N ARG A 211 -10.46 -5.47 10.83
CA ARG A 211 -10.65 -5.63 12.27
C ARG A 211 -11.91 -4.86 12.68
N LYS A 212 -12.96 -5.57 13.12
CA LYS A 212 -14.12 -4.91 13.73
C LYS A 212 -13.68 -4.36 15.08
N LYS A 213 -13.73 -3.03 15.23
CA LYS A 213 -13.51 -2.40 16.53
C LYS A 213 -14.69 -2.75 17.43
N VAL A 214 -14.41 -3.34 18.59
CA VAL A 214 -15.36 -3.34 19.70
C VAL A 214 -15.52 -1.87 20.09
N ARG A 215 -16.69 -1.29 19.82
CA ARG A 215 -16.99 0.08 20.25
C ARG A 215 -17.62 -0.02 21.62
N ALA A 216 -17.21 0.88 22.51
CA ALA A 216 -17.95 1.13 23.73
C ALA A 216 -19.41 1.45 23.39
N PRO A 217 -20.37 0.96 24.20
CA PRO A 217 -21.76 1.34 24.05
C PRO A 217 -21.89 2.86 24.07
N TRP A 218 -22.81 3.39 23.26
CA TRP A 218 -23.15 4.80 23.36
C TRP A 218 -23.85 5.03 24.71
N ILE A 219 -23.23 5.84 25.58
CA ILE A 219 -23.83 6.24 26.84
C ILE A 219 -24.55 7.57 26.60
N SER A 220 -25.88 7.56 26.70
CA SER A 220 -26.66 8.80 26.65
C SER A 220 -26.41 9.65 27.89
N TRP A 221 -26.43 10.96 27.73
CA TRP A 221 -26.46 11.88 28.85
C TRP A 221 -27.83 11.82 29.53
N THR A 222 -27.85 11.53 30.84
CA THR A 222 -29.08 11.41 31.64
C THR A 222 -29.05 12.28 32.91
N GLY A 223 -28.02 13.11 33.12
CA GLY A 223 -27.83 13.89 34.34
C GLY A 223 -28.39 15.31 34.28
N GLY A 224 -28.37 16.04 35.39
CA GLY A 224 -28.69 17.47 35.44
C GLY A 224 -27.58 18.36 34.86
N LYS A 225 -27.77 19.69 34.87
CA LYS A 225 -26.77 20.68 34.38
C LYS A 225 -25.57 20.86 35.34
N THR A 226 -25.64 20.23 36.52
CA THR A 226 -24.69 20.30 37.62
C THR A 226 -23.30 19.77 37.22
N ALA A 227 -22.25 20.27 37.89
CA ALA A 227 -20.87 19.88 37.58
C ALA A 227 -20.61 18.39 37.91
N GLU A 228 -21.24 17.89 38.97
CA GLU A 228 -21.16 16.51 39.44
C GLU A 228 -21.75 15.52 38.43
N ASP A 229 -22.93 15.82 37.87
CA ASP A 229 -23.56 15.01 36.82
C ASP A 229 -22.71 14.88 35.56
N LYS A 230 -22.03 15.98 35.18
CA LYS A 230 -21.10 15.98 34.05
C LYS A 230 -19.85 15.15 34.34
N ALA A 231 -19.35 15.17 35.59
CA ALA A 231 -18.22 14.37 36.01
C ALA A 231 -18.56 12.87 36.00
N LEU A 232 -19.72 12.51 36.56
CA LEU A 232 -20.21 11.12 36.57
C LEU A 232 -20.40 10.58 35.15
N HIS A 233 -20.97 11.38 34.25
CA HIS A 233 -21.13 10.96 32.85
C HIS A 233 -19.77 10.71 32.16
N ARG A 234 -18.77 11.59 32.40
CA ARG A 234 -17.41 11.39 31.86
C ARG A 234 -16.76 10.12 32.41
N GLN A 235 -16.91 9.84 33.72
CA GLN A 235 -16.40 8.62 34.33
C GLN A 235 -17.03 7.37 33.69
N ARG A 236 -18.36 7.35 33.54
CA ARG A 236 -19.06 6.22 32.88
C ARG A 236 -18.60 6.00 31.44
N VAL A 237 -18.36 7.08 30.68
CA VAL A 237 -17.81 6.99 29.32
C VAL A 237 -16.38 6.41 29.35
N GLN A 238 -15.53 6.88 30.25
CA GLN A 238 -14.16 6.38 30.39
C GLN A 238 -14.11 4.90 30.82
N GLU A 239 -14.96 4.50 31.77
CA GLU A 239 -15.10 3.10 32.21
C GLU A 239 -15.56 2.21 31.07
N ALA A 240 -16.57 2.62 30.29
CA ALA A 240 -17.04 1.85 29.15
C ALA A 240 -16.01 1.78 28.00
N GLU A 241 -15.23 2.85 27.78
CA GLU A 241 -14.11 2.84 26.83
C GLU A 241 -12.98 1.92 27.30
N ALA A 242 -12.65 1.93 28.60
CA ALA A 242 -11.65 1.05 29.20
C ALA A 242 -12.09 -0.41 29.16
N GLU A 243 -13.36 -0.71 29.45
CA GLU A 243 -13.93 -2.06 29.35
C GLU A 243 -13.92 -2.57 27.91
N ALA A 244 -14.32 -1.73 26.95
CA ALA A 244 -14.25 -2.08 25.53
C ALA A 244 -12.80 -2.30 25.05
N ALA A 245 -11.84 -1.52 25.56
CA ALA A 245 -10.42 -1.71 25.28
C ALA A 245 -9.88 -3.01 25.90
N ALA A 246 -10.25 -3.32 27.14
CA ALA A 246 -9.90 -4.58 27.81
C ALA A 246 -10.49 -5.80 27.08
N ALA A 247 -11.76 -5.74 26.67
CA ALA A 247 -12.41 -6.79 25.88
C ALA A 247 -11.75 -6.98 24.50
N ALA A 248 -11.29 -5.88 23.87
CA ALA A 248 -10.53 -5.93 22.63
C ALA A 248 -9.11 -6.50 22.80
N ALA A 249 -8.52 -6.40 24.00
CA ALA A 249 -7.24 -7.01 24.33
C ALA A 249 -7.36 -8.50 24.70
N ALA A 250 -8.48 -8.90 25.33
CA ALA A 250 -8.71 -10.25 25.82
C ALA A 250 -9.11 -11.26 24.72
N SER A 251 -9.64 -10.80 23.58
CA SER A 251 -10.09 -11.67 22.48
C SER A 251 -9.43 -11.31 21.15
N PRO A 252 -9.09 -12.29 20.30
CA PRO A 252 -8.57 -11.99 18.97
C PRO A 252 -9.61 -11.19 18.18
N PRO A 253 -9.20 -10.12 17.47
CA PRO A 253 -10.14 -9.21 16.82
C PRO A 253 -10.94 -9.96 15.76
N LYS A 254 -12.27 -9.91 15.87
CA LYS A 254 -13.18 -10.52 14.90
C LYS A 254 -12.98 -9.88 13.53
N LEU A 255 -12.39 -10.63 12.61
CA LEU A 255 -12.16 -10.20 11.24
C LEU A 255 -13.44 -10.31 10.40
N ALA A 256 -13.58 -9.43 9.42
CA ALA A 256 -14.66 -9.55 8.43
C ALA A 256 -14.39 -10.75 7.49
N PRO A 257 -15.42 -11.54 7.14
CA PRO A 257 -15.26 -12.64 6.19
C PRO A 257 -14.98 -12.09 4.79
N ALA A 258 -14.10 -12.77 4.06
CA ALA A 258 -13.76 -12.44 2.69
C ALA A 258 -13.62 -13.72 1.86
N THR A 259 -14.01 -13.66 0.59
CA THR A 259 -13.83 -14.76 -0.37
C THR A 259 -12.82 -14.33 -1.42
N VAL A 260 -11.76 -15.12 -1.60
CA VAL A 260 -10.74 -14.89 -2.63
C VAL A 260 -10.90 -15.95 -3.72
N PHE A 261 -11.27 -15.48 -4.91
CA PHE A 261 -11.34 -16.29 -6.12
C PHE A 261 -10.00 -16.21 -6.84
N TRP A 262 -9.39 -17.35 -7.13
CA TRP A 262 -8.10 -17.43 -7.80
C TRP A 262 -8.26 -17.82 -9.26
N ALA A 263 -7.47 -17.21 -10.14
CA ALA A 263 -7.34 -17.69 -11.52
C ALA A 263 -6.64 -19.05 -11.58
N ASN A 264 -5.61 -19.22 -10.75
CA ASN A 264 -4.87 -20.46 -10.59
C ASN A 264 -4.85 -20.83 -9.11
N GLU A 265 -5.29 -22.04 -8.77
CA GLU A 265 -5.37 -22.49 -7.38
C GLU A 265 -4.01 -22.56 -6.69
N TYR A 266 -2.93 -22.87 -7.42
CA TYR A 266 -1.58 -22.94 -6.87
C TYR A 266 -1.09 -21.61 -6.30
N ASP A 267 -1.65 -20.48 -6.75
CA ASP A 267 -1.23 -19.15 -6.30
C ASP A 267 -1.53 -18.93 -4.82
N ARG A 268 -2.56 -19.61 -4.27
CA ARG A 268 -2.88 -19.50 -2.84
C ARG A 268 -1.74 -20.02 -1.95
N ASN A 269 -0.92 -20.93 -2.44
CA ASN A 269 0.16 -21.58 -1.68
C ASN A 269 1.44 -20.73 -1.60
N ILE A 270 1.49 -19.59 -2.31
CA ILE A 270 2.64 -18.67 -2.25
C ILE A 270 2.68 -17.93 -0.90
N ALA A 271 1.53 -17.70 -0.27
CA ALA A 271 1.48 -17.21 1.10
C ALA A 271 1.69 -18.37 2.08
N GLU A 272 2.54 -18.16 3.09
CA GLU A 272 2.87 -19.17 4.10
C GLU A 272 1.66 -19.58 4.94
N SER A 273 0.77 -18.63 5.25
CA SER A 273 -0.43 -18.88 6.04
C SER A 273 -1.56 -17.93 5.65
N TRP A 274 -2.79 -18.36 5.89
CA TRP A 274 -4.02 -17.60 5.66
C TRP A 274 -4.81 -17.50 6.95
N SER A 275 -5.49 -16.36 7.14
CA SER A 275 -6.37 -16.16 8.29
C SER A 275 -7.71 -16.89 8.10
N GLU A 276 -8.28 -17.39 9.19
CA GLU A 276 -9.48 -18.25 9.19
C GLU A 276 -10.74 -17.58 8.59
N ASN A 277 -10.76 -16.25 8.51
CA ASN A 277 -11.86 -15.49 7.91
C ASN A 277 -11.86 -15.51 6.38
N VAL A 278 -10.84 -16.08 5.74
CA VAL A 278 -10.68 -16.09 4.29
C VAL A 278 -11.13 -17.44 3.72
N VAL A 279 -12.08 -17.40 2.80
CA VAL A 279 -12.51 -18.57 2.02
C VAL A 279 -11.89 -18.49 0.63
N HIS A 280 -11.31 -19.59 0.16
CA HIS A 280 -10.74 -19.68 -1.17
C HIS A 280 -11.69 -20.38 -2.14
N ALA A 281 -11.77 -19.87 -3.36
CA ALA A 281 -12.53 -20.48 -4.45
C ALA A 281 -11.68 -20.51 -5.73
N ALA A 282 -11.79 -21.61 -6.49
CA ALA A 282 -11.14 -21.72 -7.78
C ALA A 282 -12.03 -21.11 -8.88
N GLY A 283 -11.41 -20.42 -9.83
CA GLY A 283 -12.09 -19.80 -10.96
C GLY A 283 -12.64 -18.42 -10.62
N ILE A 284 -12.30 -17.43 -11.46
CA ILE A 284 -12.80 -16.08 -11.30
C ILE A 284 -14.17 -15.97 -12.00
N PRO A 285 -15.24 -15.56 -11.30
CA PRO A 285 -16.54 -15.38 -11.92
C PRO A 285 -16.47 -14.23 -12.93
N ILE A 286 -16.44 -14.59 -14.21
CA ILE A 286 -16.54 -13.63 -15.32
C ILE A 286 -18.00 -13.18 -15.36
N ARG A 287 -18.24 -11.88 -15.16
CA ARG A 287 -19.55 -11.26 -15.32
C ARG A 287 -19.64 -10.53 -16.64
#